data_AF-A0A7C3AM74-F1
#
_entry.id   AF-A0A7C3AM74-F1
#
_cell.length_a   1.000
_cell.length_b   1.000
_cell.length_c   1.000
_cell.angle_alpha   90.00
_cell.angle_beta   90.00
_cell.angle_gamma   90.00
#
_symmetry.space_group_name_H-M   'P 1'
#
loop_
_entity.id
_entity.type
_entity.pdbx_description
1 polymer ?
#
loop_
_entity_poly.entity_id
_entity_poly.type
_entity_poly.pdbx_seq_one_letter_code
_entity_poly.pdbx_strand_id
1 'polypeptide(L)'
;MEVIRSLNTRGMFVTLDHLGENVDTPEKAAIATEDYLESLTRIHEAGVGSNISVKLTQLGLNIDFDLCLSNLRHIATRAAEYDIMVRVDIEDFSTVDRTWLTFRTLRAEGVINVGLAVQSYLYRSEEDTNALLSEGARFRLCKGAYSESPDVAYPRKAEVDANYDRIAKILIDASLTHGETSTGKFPPVAAIATHDLARIDFARNCAEKVSLPKAALEFQMLLGIRSDLQQELVNAGYPVRIYVPYGTDWYPYFVRRLAERPANLWFFLSNLFRG
;
A
#
# COMPACT_ATOMS: atom_id res chain seq x y z
N MET A 1 17.47 3.09 -6.00
CA MET A 1 17.14 4.49 -6.35
C MET A 1 16.95 4.71 -7.85
N GLU A 2 17.79 4.15 -8.72
CA GLU A 2 17.69 4.33 -10.19
C GLU A 2 16.31 3.97 -10.76
N VAL A 3 15.76 2.82 -10.35
CA VAL A 3 14.39 2.39 -10.72
C VAL A 3 13.35 3.46 -10.37
N ILE A 4 13.46 4.08 -9.19
CA ILE A 4 12.55 5.14 -8.73
C ILE A 4 12.68 6.37 -9.63
N ARG A 5 13.91 6.82 -9.91
CA ARG A 5 14.15 7.96 -10.81
C ARG A 5 13.58 7.70 -12.22
N SER A 6 13.76 6.48 -12.74
CA SER A 6 13.21 6.06 -14.04
C SER A 6 11.68 6.04 -14.06
N LEU A 7 11.02 5.68 -12.94
CA LEU A 7 9.57 5.73 -12.83
C LEU A 7 9.06 7.17 -12.70
N ASN A 8 9.69 7.99 -11.86
CA ASN A 8 9.32 9.39 -11.68
C ASN A 8 9.45 10.21 -12.96
N THR A 9 10.50 9.98 -13.76
CA THR A 9 10.66 10.63 -15.08
C THR A 9 9.55 10.26 -16.08
N ARG A 10 8.88 9.11 -15.89
CA ARG A 10 7.69 8.69 -16.66
C ARG A 10 6.37 9.15 -16.04
N GLY A 11 6.41 10.01 -15.02
CA GLY A 11 5.22 10.54 -14.34
C GLY A 11 4.61 9.59 -13.30
N MET A 12 5.31 8.54 -12.90
CA MET A 12 4.83 7.56 -11.91
C MET A 12 5.51 7.78 -10.55
N PHE A 13 4.74 7.79 -9.48
CA PHE A 13 5.24 7.75 -8.11
C PHE A 13 5.64 6.32 -7.72
N VAL A 14 6.33 6.20 -6.59
CA VAL A 14 6.74 4.90 -6.05
C VAL A 14 6.24 4.71 -4.62
N THR A 15 5.97 3.46 -4.29
CA THR A 15 5.98 2.97 -2.91
C THR A 15 7.04 1.87 -2.83
N LEU A 16 8.02 2.09 -1.98
CA LEU A 16 9.15 1.18 -1.82
C LEU A 16 8.82 0.17 -0.71
N ASP A 17 8.91 -1.12 -1.03
CA ASP A 17 8.63 -2.23 -0.09
C ASP A 17 9.92 -2.99 0.18
N HIS A 18 10.38 -2.95 1.43
CA HIS A 18 11.53 -3.74 1.85
C HIS A 18 11.08 -5.17 2.09
N LEU A 19 11.54 -6.08 1.24
CA LEU A 19 11.13 -7.47 1.28
C LEU A 19 11.57 -8.13 2.58
N GLY A 20 10.59 -8.66 3.30
CA GLY A 20 10.74 -9.36 4.57
C GLY A 20 9.41 -9.36 5.31
N GLU A 21 9.13 -10.44 6.05
CA GLU A 21 7.86 -10.67 6.74
C GLU A 21 8.11 -11.64 7.89
N ASN A 22 7.27 -11.60 8.92
CA ASN A 22 7.30 -12.59 10.00
C ASN A 22 8.69 -12.80 10.64
N VAL A 23 9.34 -11.69 11.03
CA VAL A 23 10.57 -11.81 11.80
C VAL A 23 10.27 -12.46 13.15
N ASP A 24 11.20 -13.29 13.62
CA ASP A 24 11.05 -14.16 14.79
C ASP A 24 11.92 -13.73 15.98
N THR A 25 12.78 -12.72 15.82
CA THR A 25 13.58 -12.15 16.93
C THR A 25 13.55 -10.62 16.96
N PRO A 26 13.67 -9.99 18.15
CA PRO A 26 13.74 -8.54 18.28
C PRO A 26 14.89 -7.90 17.48
N GLU A 27 16.02 -8.59 17.36
CA GLU A 27 17.19 -8.11 16.61
C GLU A 27 16.88 -8.00 15.11
N LYS A 28 16.17 -8.97 14.53
CA LYS A 28 15.74 -8.90 13.14
C LYS A 28 14.73 -7.77 12.90
N ALA A 29 13.82 -7.54 13.86
CA ALA A 29 12.90 -6.40 13.80
C ALA A 29 13.64 -5.05 13.85
N ALA A 30 14.67 -4.94 14.68
CA ALA A 30 15.52 -3.76 14.75
C ALA A 30 16.30 -3.53 13.44
N ILE A 31 16.89 -4.58 12.85
CA ILE A 31 17.57 -4.48 11.55
C ILE A 31 16.61 -3.99 10.47
N ALA A 32 15.42 -4.60 10.36
CA ALA A 32 14.42 -4.17 9.38
C ALA A 32 14.01 -2.70 9.58
N THR A 33 13.93 -2.24 10.83
CA THR A 33 13.65 -0.84 11.17
C THR A 33 14.74 0.08 10.63
N GLU A 34 16.02 -0.26 10.84
CA GLU A 34 17.15 0.51 10.30
C GLU A 34 17.16 0.55 8.77
N ASP A 35 16.80 -0.55 8.09
CA ASP A 35 16.70 -0.60 6.63
C ASP A 35 15.61 0.37 6.09
N TYR A 36 14.49 0.49 6.81
CA TYR A 36 13.46 1.49 6.50
C TYR A 36 13.95 2.93 6.72
N LEU A 37 14.69 3.19 7.81
CA LEU A 37 15.27 4.51 8.09
C LEU A 37 16.31 4.92 7.05
N GLU A 38 17.14 3.97 6.59
CA GLU A 38 18.08 4.20 5.50
C GLU A 38 17.33 4.52 4.20
N SER A 39 16.28 3.77 3.88
CA SER A 39 15.45 4.02 2.70
C SER A 39 14.81 5.41 2.71
N LEU A 40 14.29 5.85 3.85
CA LEU A 40 13.74 7.20 4.02
C LEU A 40 14.79 8.27 3.76
N THR A 41 16.00 8.11 4.32
CA THR A 41 17.14 9.00 4.09
C THR A 41 17.48 9.07 2.60
N ARG A 42 17.62 7.92 1.93
CA ARG A 42 17.95 7.86 0.49
C ARG A 42 16.85 8.46 -0.38
N ILE A 43 15.57 8.26 -0.06
CA ILE A 43 14.45 8.89 -0.77
C ILE A 43 14.52 10.41 -0.64
N HIS A 44 14.78 10.91 0.57
CA HIS A 44 14.91 12.33 0.85
C HIS A 44 16.08 12.96 0.08
N GLU A 45 17.29 12.42 0.23
CA GLU A 45 18.51 12.91 -0.44
C GLU A 45 18.39 12.86 -1.98
N ALA A 46 17.74 11.83 -2.51
CA ALA A 46 17.56 11.69 -3.94
C ALA A 46 16.52 12.67 -4.52
N GLY A 47 15.67 13.27 -3.68
CA GLY A 47 14.58 14.17 -4.09
C GLY A 47 13.51 13.48 -4.92
N VAL A 48 13.30 12.17 -4.72
CA VAL A 48 12.39 11.35 -5.54
C VAL A 48 10.97 11.32 -4.97
N GLY A 49 9.98 11.18 -5.86
CA GLY A 49 8.57 11.00 -5.51
C GLY A 49 8.31 9.55 -5.10
N SER A 50 8.60 9.25 -3.84
CA SER A 50 8.38 7.93 -3.24
C SER A 50 7.89 8.03 -1.81
N ASN A 51 7.08 7.05 -1.44
CA ASN A 51 6.81 6.72 -0.05
C ASN A 51 7.31 5.28 0.25
N ILE A 52 7.08 4.79 1.46
CA ILE A 52 7.42 3.40 1.83
C ILE A 52 6.18 2.60 2.19
N SER A 53 6.22 1.30 1.94
CA SER A 53 5.27 0.31 2.49
C SER A 53 5.99 -0.55 3.51
N VAL A 54 5.36 -0.80 4.66
CA VAL A 54 5.91 -1.59 5.77
C VAL A 54 4.93 -2.68 6.16
N LYS A 55 5.43 -3.83 6.61
CA LYS A 55 4.64 -4.91 7.21
C LYS A 55 4.93 -4.97 8.71
N LEU A 56 3.89 -5.04 9.52
CA LEU A 56 4.06 -4.97 10.98
C LEU A 56 4.70 -6.24 11.53
N THR A 57 4.45 -7.40 10.92
CA THR A 57 5.14 -8.63 11.33
C THR A 57 6.65 -8.57 11.10
N GLN A 58 7.13 -7.77 10.15
CA GLN A 58 8.56 -7.50 9.95
C GLN A 58 9.13 -6.57 11.03
N LEU A 59 8.28 -5.78 11.67
CA LEU A 59 8.64 -4.89 12.78
C LEU A 59 8.45 -5.53 14.16
N GLY A 60 8.09 -6.82 14.21
CA GLY A 60 7.98 -7.60 15.45
C GLY A 60 6.56 -7.78 15.98
N LEU A 61 5.50 -7.56 15.19
CA LEU A 61 4.11 -7.68 15.66
C LEU A 61 3.76 -9.06 16.26
N ASN A 62 4.40 -10.13 15.77
CA ASN A 62 4.21 -11.49 16.26
C ASN A 62 5.11 -11.86 17.45
N ILE A 63 6.02 -10.96 17.83
CA ILE A 63 6.93 -11.14 18.96
C ILE A 63 6.37 -10.38 20.17
N ASP A 64 6.20 -9.07 20.01
CA ASP A 64 5.72 -8.18 21.06
C ASP A 64 5.08 -6.92 20.45
N PHE A 65 3.93 -6.53 20.97
CA PHE A 65 3.17 -5.39 20.43
C PHE A 65 3.90 -4.07 20.66
N ASP A 66 4.48 -3.87 21.85
CA ASP A 66 5.16 -2.61 22.20
C ASP A 66 6.46 -2.43 21.42
N LEU A 67 7.18 -3.53 21.16
CA LEU A 67 8.32 -3.57 20.23
C LEU A 67 7.91 -3.09 18.84
N CYS A 68 6.86 -3.70 18.26
CA CYS A 68 6.35 -3.33 16.94
C CYS A 68 5.92 -1.85 16.88
N LEU A 69 5.21 -1.39 17.90
CA LEU A 69 4.75 -0.01 18.01
C LEU A 69 5.93 0.96 18.12
N SER A 70 6.95 0.62 18.91
CA SER A 70 8.18 1.41 19.04
C SER A 70 8.93 1.54 17.71
N ASN A 71 9.13 0.42 17.01
CA ASN A 71 9.78 0.38 15.70
C ASN A 71 9.03 1.22 14.66
N LEU A 72 7.70 1.02 14.55
CA LEU A 72 6.90 1.81 13.61
C LEU A 72 6.90 3.30 13.97
N ARG A 73 6.84 3.66 15.25
CA ARG A 73 6.95 5.05 15.71
C ARG A 73 8.27 5.67 15.24
N HIS A 74 9.39 4.97 15.41
CA HIS A 74 10.69 5.45 14.98
C HIS A 74 10.74 5.74 13.46
N ILE A 75 10.20 4.82 12.65
CA ILE A 75 10.08 4.98 11.20
C ILE A 75 9.17 6.17 10.86
N ALA A 76 8.00 6.27 11.50
CA ALA A 76 7.03 7.32 11.23
C ALA A 76 7.57 8.72 11.59
N THR A 77 8.28 8.84 12.72
CA THR A 77 8.95 10.09 13.12
C THR A 77 9.97 10.53 12.08
N ARG A 78 10.89 9.63 11.66
CA ARG A 78 11.86 9.95 10.60
C ARG A 78 11.18 10.29 9.27
N ALA A 79 10.14 9.57 8.90
CA ALA A 79 9.40 9.84 7.67
C ALA A 79 8.73 11.23 7.70
N ALA A 80 8.23 11.66 8.86
CA ALA A 80 7.63 12.98 9.04
C ALA A 80 8.65 14.12 8.83
N GLU A 81 9.89 13.95 9.28
CA GLU A 81 10.98 14.92 9.05
C GLU A 81 11.24 15.17 7.55
N TYR A 82 10.94 14.20 6.70
CA TYR A 82 11.18 14.26 5.25
C TYR A 82 9.91 14.48 4.41
N ASP A 83 8.77 14.73 5.08
CA ASP A 83 7.45 14.82 4.46
C ASP A 83 7.15 13.56 3.63
N ILE A 84 7.34 12.37 4.22
CA ILE A 84 7.07 11.08 3.61
C ILE A 84 5.98 10.35 4.39
N MET A 85 5.00 9.79 3.67
CA MET A 85 4.03 8.87 4.26
C MET A 85 4.61 7.47 4.46
N VAL A 86 4.28 6.85 5.58
CA VAL A 86 4.46 5.41 5.80
C VAL A 86 3.15 4.70 5.52
N ARG A 87 3.12 3.78 4.56
CA ARG A 87 1.96 2.91 4.33
C ARG A 87 2.16 1.61 5.10
N VAL A 88 1.29 1.33 6.05
CA VAL A 88 1.21 0.00 6.67
C VAL A 88 0.43 -0.91 5.72
N ASP A 89 1.13 -1.88 5.13
CA ASP A 89 0.51 -2.96 4.39
C ASP A 89 -0.30 -3.85 5.34
N ILE A 90 -1.32 -4.49 4.79
CA ILE A 90 -2.25 -5.33 5.54
C ILE A 90 -1.93 -6.79 5.24
N GLU A 91 -1.74 -7.56 6.31
CA GLU A 91 -1.29 -8.94 6.27
C GLU A 91 -2.48 -9.90 6.38
N ASP A 92 -2.30 -11.12 6.87
CA ASP A 92 -3.41 -12.07 7.01
C ASP A 92 -4.41 -11.64 8.10
N PHE A 93 -5.58 -12.27 8.12
CA PHE A 93 -6.68 -11.92 9.00
C PHE A 93 -6.28 -11.84 10.49
N SER A 94 -5.33 -12.66 10.94
CA SER A 94 -4.91 -12.70 12.35
C SER A 94 -4.19 -11.44 12.83
N THR A 95 -3.73 -10.58 11.92
CA THR A 95 -3.02 -9.34 12.27
C THR A 95 -3.92 -8.11 12.25
N VAL A 96 -5.07 -8.16 11.57
CA VAL A 96 -5.91 -6.99 11.23
C VAL A 96 -6.23 -6.12 12.45
N ASP A 97 -6.73 -6.71 13.54
CA ASP A 97 -7.09 -5.94 14.73
C ASP A 97 -5.89 -5.28 15.40
N ARG A 98 -4.75 -5.99 15.43
CA ARG A 98 -3.51 -5.45 15.97
C ARG A 98 -2.97 -4.32 15.09
N THR A 99 -3.10 -4.42 13.77
CA THR A 99 -2.78 -3.34 12.82
C THR A 99 -3.61 -2.09 13.07
N TRP A 100 -4.93 -2.23 13.29
CA TRP A 100 -5.81 -1.11 13.60
C TRP A 100 -5.46 -0.48 14.95
N LEU A 101 -5.16 -1.30 15.95
CA LEU A 101 -4.72 -0.83 17.26
C LEU A 101 -3.42 -0.02 17.16
N THR A 102 -2.41 -0.53 16.44
CA THR A 102 -1.15 0.20 16.22
C THR A 102 -1.38 1.56 15.57
N PHE A 103 -2.22 1.64 14.52
CA PHE A 103 -2.56 2.90 13.87
C PHE A 103 -3.24 3.88 14.83
N ARG A 104 -4.25 3.42 15.58
CA ARG A 104 -4.98 4.25 16.54
C ARG A 104 -4.07 4.79 17.64
N THR A 105 -3.16 3.95 18.16
CA THR A 105 -2.19 4.36 19.18
C THR A 105 -1.27 5.47 18.65
N LEU A 106 -0.67 5.29 17.47
CA LEU A 106 0.17 6.33 16.87
C LEU A 106 -0.62 7.60 16.55
N ARG A 107 -1.87 7.47 16.09
CA ARG A 107 -2.74 8.60 15.80
C ARG A 107 -3.07 9.40 17.07
N ALA A 108 -3.33 8.72 18.19
CA ALA A 108 -3.55 9.35 19.49
C ALA A 108 -2.31 10.12 20.00
N GLU A 109 -1.11 9.70 19.58
CA GLU A 109 0.16 10.39 19.84
C GLU A 109 0.43 11.57 18.88
N GLY A 110 -0.49 11.85 17.95
CA GLY A 110 -0.37 12.95 16.98
C GLY A 110 0.37 12.59 15.70
N VAL A 111 0.68 11.31 15.46
CA VAL A 111 1.28 10.85 14.20
C VAL A 111 0.22 10.82 13.10
N ILE A 112 0.43 11.62 12.04
CA ILE A 112 -0.55 11.81 10.94
C ILE A 112 -0.05 11.34 9.57
N ASN A 113 1.22 10.95 9.46
CA ASN A 113 1.85 10.48 8.21
C ASN A 113 1.85 8.96 8.07
N VAL A 114 0.99 8.24 8.80
CA VAL A 114 0.79 6.79 8.67
C VAL A 114 -0.55 6.52 7.98
N GLY A 115 -0.52 5.76 6.89
CA GLY A 115 -1.70 5.28 6.19
C GLY A 115 -1.83 3.76 6.26
N LEU A 116 -3.03 3.23 5.99
CA LEU A 116 -3.36 1.81 6.09
C LEU A 116 -3.65 1.19 4.71
N ALA A 117 -3.64 -0.13 4.60
CA ALA A 117 -4.21 -0.85 3.47
C ALA A 117 -5.44 -1.64 3.93
N VAL A 118 -6.41 -1.85 3.04
CA VAL A 118 -7.63 -2.64 3.32
C VAL A 118 -7.89 -3.65 2.21
N GLN A 119 -8.44 -4.81 2.56
CA GLN A 119 -8.61 -5.96 1.66
C GLN A 119 -10.08 -6.22 1.38
N SER A 120 -10.54 -6.03 0.14
CA SER A 120 -11.96 -6.16 -0.18
C SER A 120 -12.53 -7.57 0.01
N TYR A 121 -11.69 -8.60 0.11
CA TYR A 121 -12.14 -9.97 0.33
C TYR A 121 -12.66 -10.26 1.74
N LEU A 122 -12.41 -9.42 2.76
CA LEU A 122 -12.87 -9.69 4.12
C LEU A 122 -14.28 -9.14 4.31
N TYR A 123 -15.12 -9.85 5.06
CA TYR A 123 -16.49 -9.40 5.36
C TYR A 123 -16.48 -8.05 6.11
N ARG A 124 -15.53 -7.86 7.03
CA ARG A 124 -15.42 -6.68 7.90
C ARG A 124 -14.95 -5.40 7.22
N SER A 125 -14.37 -5.48 6.01
CA SER A 125 -13.60 -4.36 5.45
C SER A 125 -14.41 -3.12 5.11
N GLU A 126 -15.70 -3.26 4.78
CA GLU A 126 -16.57 -2.09 4.55
C GLU A 126 -16.77 -1.29 5.85
N GLU A 127 -17.07 -1.98 6.95
CA GLU A 127 -17.27 -1.36 8.27
C GLU A 127 -15.97 -0.75 8.81
N ASP A 128 -14.87 -1.52 8.77
CA ASP A 128 -13.56 -1.03 9.19
C ASP A 128 -13.14 0.22 8.41
N THR A 129 -13.37 0.26 7.09
CA THR A 129 -13.02 1.42 6.25
C THR A 129 -13.78 2.66 6.70
N ASN A 130 -15.09 2.56 6.92
CA ASN A 130 -15.89 3.70 7.37
C ASN A 130 -15.45 4.21 8.75
N ALA A 131 -15.23 3.31 9.71
CA ALA A 131 -14.79 3.66 11.05
C ALA A 131 -13.44 4.39 11.02
N LEU A 132 -12.45 3.81 10.34
CA LEU A 132 -11.09 4.36 10.30
C LEU A 132 -10.99 5.63 9.45
N LEU A 133 -11.81 5.79 8.39
CA LEU A 133 -11.90 7.07 7.67
C LEU A 133 -12.38 8.19 8.60
N SER A 134 -13.35 7.92 9.48
CA SER A 134 -13.82 8.91 10.45
C SER A 134 -12.74 9.31 11.48
N GLU A 135 -11.75 8.44 11.68
CA GLU A 135 -10.54 8.69 12.49
C GLU A 135 -9.41 9.36 11.67
N GLY A 136 -9.67 9.67 10.40
CA GLY A 136 -8.75 10.32 9.47
C GLY A 136 -7.68 9.39 8.91
N ALA A 137 -7.93 8.08 8.85
CA ALA A 137 -7.08 7.15 8.13
C ALA A 137 -7.14 7.42 6.62
N ARG A 138 -6.04 7.14 5.94
CA ARG A 138 -5.99 7.07 4.47
C ARG A 138 -5.80 5.63 4.07
N PHE A 139 -6.39 5.19 2.97
CA PHE A 139 -6.38 3.77 2.57
C PHE A 139 -5.76 3.52 1.20
N ARG A 140 -4.97 2.43 1.13
CA ARG A 140 -4.75 1.66 -0.10
C ARG A 140 -5.82 0.56 -0.14
N LEU A 141 -6.68 0.56 -1.14
CA LEU A 141 -7.65 -0.52 -1.36
C LEU A 141 -7.06 -1.60 -2.27
N CYS A 142 -6.98 -2.83 -1.77
CA CYS A 142 -6.59 -4.02 -2.53
C CYS A 142 -7.65 -5.12 -2.42
N LYS A 143 -7.54 -6.21 -3.19
CA LYS A 143 -8.45 -7.35 -3.06
C LYS A 143 -8.17 -8.21 -1.82
N GLY A 144 -6.89 -8.37 -1.48
CA GLY A 144 -6.41 -9.39 -0.54
C GLY A 144 -5.45 -10.37 -1.25
N ALA A 145 -4.44 -10.84 -0.53
CA ALA A 145 -3.35 -11.65 -1.08
C ALA A 145 -3.07 -12.93 -0.26
N TYR A 146 -3.81 -13.16 0.82
CA TYR A 146 -3.66 -14.32 1.70
C TYR A 146 -4.75 -15.35 1.42
N SER A 147 -4.51 -16.60 1.80
CA SER A 147 -5.49 -17.67 1.70
C SER A 147 -6.30 -17.74 2.99
N GLU A 148 -7.44 -17.06 3.03
CA GLU A 148 -8.29 -16.96 4.22
C GLU A 148 -9.42 -18.00 4.27
N SER A 149 -9.90 -18.30 5.47
CA SER A 149 -11.08 -19.14 5.66
C SER A 149 -12.33 -18.47 5.08
N PRO A 150 -13.28 -19.22 4.48
CA PRO A 150 -14.61 -18.72 4.13
C PRO A 150 -15.41 -18.13 5.31
N ASP A 151 -15.00 -18.41 6.55
CA ASP A 151 -15.59 -17.84 7.77
C ASP A 151 -15.34 -16.33 7.91
N VAL A 152 -14.26 -15.83 7.29
CA VAL A 152 -13.82 -14.42 7.43
C VAL A 152 -13.72 -13.69 6.10
N ALA A 153 -13.65 -14.43 4.99
CA ALA A 153 -13.47 -13.88 3.65
C ALA A 153 -14.46 -14.45 2.62
N TYR A 154 -14.86 -13.59 1.67
CA TYR A 154 -15.69 -13.98 0.54
C TYR A 154 -15.00 -15.05 -0.32
N PRO A 155 -15.57 -16.26 -0.47
CA PRO A 155 -14.94 -17.33 -1.24
C PRO A 155 -15.10 -17.12 -2.76
N ARG A 156 -16.11 -16.35 -3.19
CA ARG A 156 -16.40 -16.11 -4.62
C ARG A 156 -15.80 -14.79 -5.08
N LYS A 157 -15.03 -14.83 -6.16
CA LYS A 157 -14.45 -13.64 -6.80
C LYS A 157 -15.46 -12.53 -7.07
N ALA A 158 -16.68 -12.88 -7.49
CA ALA A 158 -17.73 -11.89 -7.78
C ALA A 158 -18.11 -11.07 -6.53
N GLU A 159 -18.10 -11.68 -5.35
CA GLU A 159 -18.38 -10.99 -4.08
C GLU A 159 -17.20 -10.12 -3.64
N VAL A 160 -15.97 -10.61 -3.81
CA VAL A 160 -14.73 -9.82 -3.60
C VAL A 160 -14.71 -8.58 -4.49
N ASP A 161 -15.07 -8.73 -5.77
CA ASP A 161 -15.14 -7.64 -6.74
C ASP A 161 -16.26 -6.64 -6.40
N ALA A 162 -17.44 -7.12 -6.03
CA ALA A 162 -18.54 -6.26 -5.61
C ALA A 162 -18.19 -5.46 -4.35
N ASN A 163 -17.53 -6.08 -3.38
CA ASN A 163 -17.08 -5.40 -2.17
C ASN A 163 -15.93 -4.42 -2.46
N TYR A 164 -15.05 -4.75 -3.42
CA TYR A 164 -14.01 -3.83 -3.90
C TYR A 164 -14.65 -2.55 -4.45
N ASP A 165 -15.65 -2.70 -5.32
CA ASP A 165 -16.35 -1.56 -5.93
C ASP A 165 -17.10 -0.74 -4.87
N ARG A 166 -17.71 -1.39 -3.86
CA ARG A 166 -18.33 -0.68 -2.71
C ARG A 166 -17.31 0.16 -1.94
N ILE A 167 -16.19 -0.42 -1.53
CA ILE A 167 -15.16 0.28 -0.76
C ILE A 167 -14.49 1.37 -1.62
N ALA A 168 -14.25 1.12 -2.91
CA ALA A 168 -13.72 2.13 -3.83
C ALA A 168 -14.63 3.36 -3.90
N LYS A 169 -15.96 3.15 -3.96
CA LYS A 169 -16.93 4.24 -3.92
C LYS A 169 -16.85 5.01 -2.59
N ILE A 170 -16.76 4.33 -1.45
CA ILE A 170 -16.61 4.97 -0.13
C ILE A 170 -15.38 5.88 -0.11
N LEU A 171 -14.24 5.41 -0.59
CA LEU A 171 -13.00 6.20 -0.62
C LEU A 171 -13.09 7.41 -1.58
N ILE A 172 -13.75 7.24 -2.73
CA ILE A 172 -14.00 8.32 -3.70
C ILE A 172 -14.91 9.40 -3.10
N ASP A 173 -16.02 9.00 -2.46
CA ASP A 173 -16.94 9.93 -1.82
C ASP A 173 -16.23 10.69 -0.68
N ALA A 174 -15.45 9.99 0.15
CA ALA A 174 -14.66 10.60 1.23
C ALA A 174 -13.60 11.58 0.71
N SER A 175 -13.08 11.37 -0.50
CA SER A 175 -12.11 12.29 -1.11
C SER A 175 -12.69 13.68 -1.39
N LEU A 176 -14.02 13.82 -1.50
CA LEU A 176 -14.69 15.12 -1.69
C LEU A 176 -14.63 16.00 -0.43
N THR A 177 -14.62 15.40 0.76
CA THR A 177 -14.60 16.13 2.04
C THR A 177 -13.18 16.32 2.56
N HIS A 178 -12.30 15.36 2.31
CA HIS A 178 -10.94 15.38 2.83
C HIS A 178 -9.93 16.09 1.90
N GLY A 179 -10.30 16.37 0.64
CA GLY A 179 -9.66 17.42 -0.20
C GLY A 179 -8.20 17.18 -0.61
N GLU A 180 -7.65 16.00 -0.37
CA GLU A 180 -6.23 15.72 -0.55
C GLU A 180 -5.93 15.15 -1.94
N THR A 181 -5.04 15.81 -2.66
CA THR A 181 -4.46 15.29 -3.91
C THR A 181 -3.19 14.51 -3.63
N SER A 182 -2.81 13.63 -4.56
CA SER A 182 -1.54 12.94 -4.44
C SER A 182 -0.38 13.93 -4.50
N THR A 183 0.46 13.92 -3.48
CA THR A 183 1.86 14.36 -3.60
C THR A 183 2.70 13.12 -3.89
N GLY A 184 3.86 13.26 -4.53
CA GLY A 184 4.69 12.08 -4.84
C GLY A 184 5.05 11.24 -3.60
N LYS A 185 4.98 11.83 -2.41
CA LYS A 185 5.26 11.23 -1.10
C LYS A 185 4.00 10.92 -0.28
N PHE A 186 2.85 11.55 -0.56
CA PHE A 186 1.57 11.32 0.10
C PHE A 186 0.47 10.94 -0.90
N PRO A 187 -0.01 9.69 -0.87
CA PRO A 187 -1.23 9.30 -1.60
C PRO A 187 -2.48 10.08 -1.14
N PRO A 188 -3.48 10.23 -2.01
CA PRO A 188 -4.80 10.76 -1.65
C PRO A 188 -5.58 9.73 -0.83
N VAL A 189 -6.80 10.10 -0.39
CA VAL A 189 -7.71 9.18 0.31
C VAL A 189 -8.11 8.01 -0.59
N ALA A 190 -8.45 8.28 -1.85
CA ALA A 190 -8.77 7.24 -2.84
C ALA A 190 -7.51 6.72 -3.55
N ALA A 191 -6.79 5.80 -2.90
CA ALA A 191 -5.72 5.01 -3.53
C ALA A 191 -6.20 3.59 -3.87
N ILE A 192 -6.40 3.35 -5.17
CA ILE A 192 -7.00 2.13 -5.73
C ILE A 192 -5.89 1.21 -6.26
N ALA A 193 -5.54 0.17 -5.50
CA ALA A 193 -4.51 -0.81 -5.87
C ALA A 193 -5.10 -2.03 -6.59
N THR A 194 -4.99 -2.05 -7.92
CA THR A 194 -5.49 -3.15 -8.76
C THR A 194 -4.92 -3.11 -10.18
N HIS A 195 -4.88 -4.26 -10.84
CA HIS A 195 -4.62 -4.40 -12.28
C HIS A 195 -5.86 -4.83 -13.07
N ASP A 196 -7.00 -4.92 -12.39
CA ASP A 196 -8.28 -5.33 -12.97
C ASP A 196 -8.94 -4.13 -13.65
N LEU A 197 -9.01 -4.17 -14.98
CA LEU A 197 -9.52 -3.07 -15.79
C LEU A 197 -10.97 -2.72 -15.43
N ALA A 198 -11.81 -3.71 -15.12
CA ALA A 198 -13.21 -3.45 -14.74
C ALA A 198 -13.32 -2.64 -13.45
N ARG A 199 -12.41 -2.86 -12.48
CA ARG A 199 -12.37 -2.12 -11.21
C ARG A 199 -11.84 -0.69 -11.42
N ILE A 200 -10.86 -0.53 -12.31
CA ILE A 200 -10.33 0.79 -12.70
C ILE A 200 -11.43 1.61 -13.38
N ASP A 201 -12.13 1.02 -14.35
CA ASP A 201 -13.25 1.65 -15.05
C ASP A 201 -14.37 2.05 -14.09
N PHE A 202 -14.71 1.17 -13.14
CA PHE A 202 -15.66 1.48 -12.09
C PHE A 202 -15.23 2.71 -11.29
N ALA A 203 -13.98 2.75 -10.80
CA ALA A 203 -13.46 3.88 -10.03
C ALA A 203 -13.44 5.19 -10.83
N ARG A 204 -13.02 5.15 -12.11
CA ARG A 204 -13.06 6.30 -13.03
C ARG A 204 -14.49 6.84 -13.16
N ASN A 205 -15.44 5.96 -13.46
CA ASN A 205 -16.86 6.32 -13.62
C ASN A 205 -17.47 6.89 -12.33
N CYS A 206 -17.11 6.34 -11.17
CA CYS A 206 -17.55 6.87 -9.87
C CYS A 206 -17.00 8.27 -9.61
N ALA A 207 -15.71 8.49 -9.84
CA ALA A 207 -15.05 9.78 -9.68
C ALA A 207 -15.63 10.84 -10.63
N GLU A 208 -15.87 10.49 -11.89
CA GLU A 208 -16.47 11.39 -12.88
C GLU A 208 -17.88 11.83 -12.48
N LYS A 209 -18.72 10.91 -12.00
CA LYS A 209 -20.10 11.23 -11.55
C LYS A 209 -20.15 12.26 -10.43
N VAL A 210 -19.15 12.28 -9.55
CA VAL A 210 -19.05 13.23 -8.45
C VAL A 210 -18.10 14.39 -8.76
N SER A 211 -17.63 14.49 -10.01
CA SER A 211 -16.66 15.52 -10.46
C SER A 211 -15.38 15.56 -9.63
N LEU A 212 -14.92 14.42 -9.11
CA LEU A 212 -13.67 14.34 -8.36
C LEU A 212 -12.48 14.65 -9.30
N PRO A 213 -11.59 15.60 -8.95
CA PRO A 213 -10.40 15.87 -9.74
C PRO A 213 -9.53 14.62 -9.88
N LYS A 214 -8.98 14.37 -11.08
CA LYS A 214 -8.13 13.19 -11.34
C LYS A 214 -6.96 13.07 -10.36
N ALA A 215 -6.39 14.20 -9.91
CA ALA A 215 -5.30 14.23 -8.93
C ALA A 215 -5.68 13.71 -7.52
N ALA A 216 -6.97 13.57 -7.22
CA ALA A 216 -7.48 13.02 -5.96
C ALA A 216 -7.84 11.52 -6.05
N LEU A 217 -7.64 10.89 -7.21
CA LEU A 217 -7.80 9.45 -7.42
C LEU A 217 -6.48 8.86 -7.92
N GLU A 218 -5.76 8.15 -7.05
CA GLU A 218 -4.50 7.49 -7.41
C GLU A 218 -4.73 6.01 -7.72
N PHE A 219 -4.15 5.53 -8.81
CA PHE A 219 -4.08 4.09 -9.11
C PHE A 219 -2.74 3.52 -8.71
N GLN A 220 -2.75 2.35 -8.07
CA GLN A 220 -1.52 1.70 -7.61
C GLN A 220 -1.35 0.32 -8.23
N MET A 221 -0.15 0.04 -8.73
CA MET A 221 0.15 -1.19 -9.46
C MET A 221 1.51 -1.74 -9.09
N LEU A 222 1.65 -3.05 -9.13
CA LEU A 222 2.94 -3.72 -8.98
C LEU A 222 3.88 -3.43 -10.16
N LEU A 223 5.17 -3.26 -9.87
CA LEU A 223 6.22 -3.14 -10.87
C LEU A 223 6.17 -4.30 -11.88
N GLY A 224 6.20 -3.97 -13.18
CA GLY A 224 6.28 -4.94 -14.26
C GLY A 224 4.95 -5.62 -14.63
N ILE A 225 3.84 -5.33 -13.96
CA ILE A 225 2.52 -5.89 -14.30
C ILE A 225 1.66 -4.83 -14.98
N ARG A 226 1.20 -5.15 -16.20
CA ARG A 226 0.34 -4.26 -17.00
C ARG A 226 0.95 -2.86 -17.18
N SER A 227 2.24 -2.79 -17.56
CA SER A 227 2.93 -1.52 -17.79
C SER A 227 2.29 -0.67 -18.91
N ASP A 228 1.59 -1.32 -19.84
CA ASP A 228 0.67 -0.68 -20.80
C ASP A 228 -0.37 0.18 -20.08
N LEU A 229 -1.06 -0.40 -19.09
CA LEU A 229 -2.13 0.24 -18.34
C LEU A 229 -1.58 1.31 -17.38
N GLN A 230 -0.40 1.06 -16.79
CA GLN A 230 0.30 2.06 -15.97
C GLN A 230 0.52 3.34 -16.77
N GLN A 231 1.04 3.22 -18.01
CA GLN A 231 1.30 4.36 -18.87
C GLN A 231 0.01 5.00 -19.40
N GLU A 232 -1.01 4.20 -19.73
CA GLU A 232 -2.33 4.70 -20.12
C GLU A 232 -2.93 5.62 -19.05
N LEU A 233 -2.89 5.19 -17.78
CA LEU A 233 -3.45 5.96 -16.66
C LEU A 233 -2.70 7.28 -16.43
N VAL A 234 -1.36 7.28 -16.53
CA VAL A 234 -0.56 8.52 -16.49
C VAL A 234 -0.96 9.45 -17.63
N ASN A 235 -1.04 8.92 -18.87
CA ASN A 235 -1.42 9.72 -20.03
C ASN A 235 -2.86 10.25 -19.93
N ALA A 236 -3.74 9.53 -19.24
CA ALA A 236 -5.10 9.97 -18.93
C ALA A 236 -5.14 11.03 -17.80
N GLY A 237 -4.01 11.37 -17.17
CA GLY A 237 -3.88 12.42 -16.16
C GLY A 237 -4.14 11.98 -14.73
N TYR A 238 -4.14 10.67 -14.45
CA TYR A 238 -4.25 10.16 -13.07
C TYR A 238 -2.86 10.00 -12.44
N PRO A 239 -2.71 10.28 -11.13
CA PRO A 239 -1.57 9.80 -10.37
C PRO A 239 -1.48 8.28 -10.43
N VAL A 240 -0.30 7.77 -10.73
CA VAL A 240 -0.02 6.33 -10.73
C VAL A 240 1.15 6.06 -9.80
N ARG A 241 0.98 5.13 -8.85
CA ARG A 241 2.04 4.70 -7.93
C ARG A 241 2.43 3.26 -8.17
N ILE A 242 3.71 3.04 -8.38
CA ILE A 242 4.25 1.70 -8.60
C ILE A 242 4.80 1.14 -7.30
N TYR A 243 4.34 -0.06 -6.93
CA TYR A 243 4.87 -0.85 -5.83
C TYR A 243 6.15 -1.55 -6.29
N VAL A 244 7.27 -1.09 -5.72
CA VAL A 244 8.62 -1.54 -6.06
C VAL A 244 9.18 -2.33 -4.89
N PRO A 245 9.18 -3.68 -4.97
CA PRO A 245 9.87 -4.50 -3.98
C PRO A 245 11.39 -4.38 -4.16
N TYR A 246 12.14 -4.42 -3.06
CA TYR A 246 13.60 -4.50 -3.05
C TYR A 246 14.09 -5.24 -1.79
N GLY A 247 15.35 -5.70 -1.78
CA GLY A 247 15.92 -6.45 -0.65
C GLY A 247 16.21 -7.91 -1.03
N THR A 248 16.84 -8.63 -0.10
CA THR A 248 17.36 -9.98 -0.35
C THR A 248 16.32 -11.08 -0.17
N ASP A 249 15.24 -10.83 0.58
CA ASP A 249 14.20 -11.83 0.87
C ASP A 249 13.12 -11.90 -0.22
N TRP A 250 13.55 -11.92 -1.48
CA TRP A 250 12.65 -11.87 -2.63
C TRP A 250 11.88 -13.17 -2.88
N TYR A 251 12.35 -14.30 -2.36
CA TYR A 251 11.81 -15.61 -2.69
C TYR A 251 10.36 -15.83 -2.21
N PRO A 252 9.98 -15.58 -0.93
CA PRO A 252 8.59 -15.72 -0.49
C PRO A 252 7.62 -14.79 -1.23
N TYR A 253 8.03 -13.54 -1.47
CA TYR A 253 7.27 -12.58 -2.27
C TYR A 253 7.04 -13.09 -3.70
N PHE A 254 8.09 -13.59 -4.34
CA PHE A 254 8.03 -14.14 -5.68
C PHE A 254 7.11 -15.37 -5.75
N VAL A 255 7.25 -16.33 -4.82
CA VAL A 255 6.41 -17.54 -4.78
C VAL A 255 4.92 -17.20 -4.62
N ARG A 256 4.55 -16.22 -3.80
CA ARG A 256 3.15 -15.79 -3.69
C ARG A 256 2.64 -15.17 -5.00
N ARG A 257 3.45 -14.35 -5.67
CA ARG A 257 3.11 -13.83 -7.00
C ARG A 257 2.97 -14.94 -8.06
N LEU A 258 3.77 -16.02 -7.96
CA LEU A 258 3.63 -17.20 -8.81
C LEU A 258 2.30 -17.93 -8.58
N ALA A 259 1.93 -18.13 -7.32
CA ALA A 259 0.69 -18.80 -6.94
C ALA A 259 -0.55 -18.02 -7.41
N GLU A 260 -0.48 -16.68 -7.43
CA GLU A 260 -1.59 -15.84 -7.87
C GLU A 260 -1.77 -15.78 -9.39
N ARG A 261 -0.70 -15.69 -10.20
CA ARG A 261 -0.77 -15.66 -11.68
C ARG A 261 0.50 -16.20 -12.36
N PRO A 262 0.54 -17.47 -12.83
CA PRO A 262 1.71 -18.06 -13.48
C PRO A 262 2.18 -17.33 -14.75
N ALA A 263 1.27 -16.72 -15.51
CA ALA A 263 1.59 -16.14 -16.82
C ALA A 263 2.58 -14.93 -16.80
N ASN A 264 2.86 -14.34 -15.62
CA ASN A 264 3.74 -13.17 -15.48
C ASN A 264 5.20 -13.53 -15.09
N LEU A 265 5.52 -14.83 -15.00
CA LEU A 265 6.77 -15.45 -14.55
C LEU A 265 8.07 -14.82 -15.08
N TRP A 266 8.15 -14.57 -16.40
CA TRP A 266 9.41 -14.15 -17.04
C TRP A 266 9.83 -12.72 -16.68
N PHE A 267 8.87 -11.83 -16.43
CA PHE A 267 9.15 -10.41 -16.17
C PHE A 267 9.75 -10.19 -14.78
N PHE A 268 9.30 -10.92 -13.77
CA PHE A 268 9.82 -10.81 -12.40
C PHE A 268 11.29 -11.22 -12.29
N LEU A 269 11.66 -12.35 -12.91
CA LEU A 269 13.05 -12.84 -12.91
C LEU A 269 14.00 -11.81 -13.54
N SER A 270 13.62 -11.20 -14.68
CA SER A 270 14.50 -10.26 -15.37
C SER A 270 14.83 -8.98 -14.60
N ASN A 271 13.97 -8.56 -13.66
CA ASN A 271 14.17 -7.35 -12.86
C ASN A 271 14.87 -7.64 -11.52
N LEU A 272 14.73 -8.84 -10.95
CA LEU A 272 15.44 -9.27 -9.75
C LEU A 272 16.95 -9.44 -9.98
N PHE A 273 17.36 -9.88 -11.17
CA PHE A 273 18.78 -10.04 -11.54
C PHE A 273 19.44 -8.77 -12.08
N ARG A 274 18.75 -7.62 -12.06
CA ARG A 274 19.29 -6.31 -12.47
C ARG A 274 19.54 -5.36 -11.29
N GLY A 275 19.46 -5.88 -10.06
CA GLY A 275 19.89 -5.19 -8.84
C GLY A 275 21.41 -5.21 -8.68
#